data_AF-A0A956WVL3-F1
#
_entry.id   AF-A0A956WVL3-F1
#
_cell.length_a   1.000
_cell.length_b   1.000
_cell.length_c   1.000
_cell.angle_alpha   90.00
_cell.angle_beta   90.00
_cell.angle_gamma   90.00
#
_symmetry.space_group_name_H-M   'P 1'
#
loop_
_entity.id
_entity.type
_entity.pdbx_description
1 polymer ?
#
loop_
_entity_poly.entity_id
_entity_poly.type
_entity_poly.pdbx_seq_one_letter_code
_entity_poly.pdbx_strand_id
1 'polypeptide(L)'
;MKQYALRAITLFTLCLGVGLATLTLIQVWQVQADGDVPALAYLGESGTFSVGEGYNFIVKTRHPFGFMFMPGPEYSARDGERVWSVLGDTEAPAPDHQVTRIVGQVQKDCVIDFATIDDDEDERINYFKLDGNILYTMGQGLTTRGRFVIPHDGVLSYEAVDSIGMFISVCDKKITPTPTMTLTPTATLEPTFTPTPTLTPTMPVTPTATITGTVTVTITATPVMTPTATATSTPIPLTPTAEPDLATPTPSPSPTPTREPRLPSCLRINFDVSGQEARRGLYVVQEVGGRYLAGWEADDGWKDSGWFYDVDITFPAVYVDVFYYHGPGATPVRLAMWNPAPDSDSGWLGRGTCHALEVGWP
;
A
#
# COMPACT_ATOMS: atom_id res chain seq x y z
N MET A 1 33.71 43.78 -49.44
CA MET A 1 33.52 43.70 -47.97
C MET A 1 32.06 43.75 -47.50
N LYS A 2 31.12 44.43 -48.20
CA LYS A 2 29.70 44.47 -47.79
C LYS A 2 28.89 43.16 -48.02
N GLN A 3 29.28 42.30 -48.97
CA GLN A 3 28.56 41.05 -49.26
C GLN A 3 28.86 39.90 -48.28
N TYR A 4 30.01 39.95 -47.58
CA TYR A 4 30.36 38.96 -46.55
C TYR A 4 29.72 39.28 -45.19
N ALA A 5 29.52 40.56 -44.87
CA ALA A 5 28.82 40.99 -43.67
C ALA A 5 27.33 40.60 -43.68
N LEU A 6 26.67 40.65 -44.85
CA LEU A 6 25.27 40.27 -44.95
C LEU A 6 25.05 38.76 -44.75
N ARG A 7 25.92 37.91 -45.28
CA ARG A 7 25.85 36.44 -45.10
C ARG A 7 26.15 36.00 -43.66
N ALA A 8 27.05 36.68 -42.96
CA ALA A 8 27.33 36.39 -41.56
C ALA A 8 26.16 36.77 -40.64
N ILE A 9 25.47 37.88 -40.93
CA ILE A 9 24.30 38.31 -40.16
C ILE A 9 23.12 37.37 -40.38
N THR A 10 22.87 36.90 -41.62
CA THR A 10 21.77 35.96 -41.90
C THR A 10 21.98 34.60 -41.23
N LEU A 11 23.22 34.09 -41.20
CA LEU A 11 23.57 32.84 -40.49
C LEU A 11 23.48 33.00 -38.96
N PHE A 12 23.84 34.16 -38.41
CA PHE A 12 23.75 34.41 -36.97
C PHE A 12 22.28 34.54 -36.49
N THR A 13 21.39 35.15 -37.29
CA THR A 13 19.94 35.16 -36.99
C THR A 13 19.27 33.80 -37.18
N LEU A 14 19.77 32.94 -38.07
CA LEU A 14 19.26 31.57 -38.21
C LEU A 14 19.71 30.69 -37.04
N CYS A 15 20.94 30.86 -36.55
CA CYS A 15 21.44 30.14 -35.36
C CYS A 15 20.82 30.64 -34.04
N LEU A 16 20.46 31.92 -33.93
CA LEU A 16 19.71 32.44 -32.77
C LEU A 16 18.22 32.02 -32.81
N GLY A 17 17.62 31.90 -34.00
CA GLY A 17 16.25 31.42 -34.18
C GLY A 17 16.06 29.92 -33.97
N VAL A 18 17.13 29.12 -34.07
CA VAL A 18 17.12 27.68 -33.76
C VAL A 18 17.59 27.42 -32.33
N GLY A 19 18.35 28.34 -31.71
CA GLY A 19 18.82 28.26 -30.32
C GLY A 19 17.85 28.80 -29.26
N LEU A 20 16.78 29.51 -29.66
CA LEU A 20 15.71 29.96 -28.75
C LEU A 20 14.39 29.18 -28.93
N ALA A 21 14.41 28.15 -29.77
CA ALA A 21 13.38 27.13 -29.89
C ALA A 21 13.80 25.80 -29.25
N THR A 22 14.73 25.84 -28.28
CA THR A 22 14.72 24.87 -27.18
C THR A 22 13.58 25.22 -26.22
N LEU A 23 12.37 25.27 -26.79
CA LEU A 23 11.14 25.07 -26.05
C LEU A 23 11.26 23.65 -25.49
N THR A 24 11.10 23.56 -24.19
CA THR A 24 10.99 22.36 -23.37
C THR A 24 10.23 21.24 -24.10
N LEU A 25 10.95 20.39 -24.80
CA LEU A 25 10.49 19.08 -25.22
C LEU A 25 10.53 18.20 -23.95
N ILE A 26 9.51 18.35 -23.11
CA ILE A 26 9.21 17.36 -22.08
C ILE A 26 8.77 16.12 -22.87
N GLN A 27 9.71 15.21 -23.10
CA GLN A 27 9.40 13.90 -23.63
C GLN A 27 8.58 13.16 -22.55
N VAL A 28 7.25 13.25 -22.65
CA VAL A 28 6.32 12.46 -21.86
C VAL A 28 6.34 11.03 -22.41
N TRP A 29 7.34 10.24 -21.99
CA TRP A 29 7.34 8.80 -22.26
C TRP A 29 6.33 8.12 -21.33
N GLN A 30 5.13 7.93 -21.89
CA GLN A 30 4.20 6.82 -21.71
C GLN A 30 4.23 6.07 -20.37
N VAL A 31 3.37 6.52 -19.44
CA VAL A 31 2.70 5.58 -18.52
C VAL A 31 1.54 4.98 -19.30
N GLN A 32 1.73 3.77 -19.82
CA GLN A 32 0.64 2.99 -20.40
C GLN A 32 -0.39 2.72 -19.30
N ALA A 33 -1.59 3.31 -19.41
CA ALA A 33 -2.71 3.05 -18.51
C ALA A 33 -3.18 1.59 -18.63
N ASP A 34 -2.59 0.67 -17.87
CA ASP A 34 -3.13 -0.68 -17.58
C ASP A 34 -4.23 -0.60 -16.50
N GLY A 35 -5.10 0.40 -16.64
CA GLY A 35 -6.35 0.53 -15.91
C GLY A 35 -7.35 1.24 -16.82
N ASP A 36 -8.63 0.92 -16.70
CA ASP A 36 -9.72 1.47 -17.53
C ASP A 36 -10.01 2.97 -17.25
N VAL A 37 -9.04 3.68 -16.67
CA VAL A 37 -9.08 5.10 -16.33
C VAL A 37 -7.99 5.83 -17.13
N PRO A 38 -8.33 6.90 -17.86
CA PRO A 38 -7.40 7.57 -18.75
C PRO A 38 -6.19 8.16 -18.02
N ALA A 39 -5.05 8.16 -18.69
CA ALA A 39 -3.87 8.90 -18.25
C ALA A 39 -4.06 10.37 -18.61
N LEU A 40 -4.09 11.24 -17.59
CA LEU A 40 -4.36 12.66 -17.71
C LEU A 40 -3.18 13.47 -17.19
N ALA A 41 -2.85 14.57 -17.85
CA ALA A 41 -1.85 15.52 -17.35
C ALA A 41 -2.33 16.95 -17.55
N TYR A 42 -2.29 17.77 -16.50
CA TYR A 42 -2.62 19.18 -16.60
C TYR A 42 -1.56 19.93 -17.42
N LEU A 43 -2.00 20.70 -18.41
CA LEU A 43 -1.12 21.45 -19.31
C LEU A 43 -1.08 22.95 -18.96
N GLY A 44 -2.17 23.49 -18.43
CA GLY A 44 -2.26 24.91 -18.11
C GLY A 44 -3.67 25.50 -18.24
N GLU A 45 -3.74 26.82 -18.04
CA GLU A 45 -4.96 27.63 -18.18
C GLU A 45 -4.70 28.70 -19.24
N SER A 46 -5.62 28.81 -20.21
CA SER A 46 -5.53 29.72 -21.37
C SER A 46 -4.34 29.46 -22.31
N GLY A 47 -4.46 29.85 -23.58
CA GLY A 47 -3.36 29.80 -24.56
C GLY A 47 -3.36 28.58 -25.47
N THR A 48 -2.23 28.27 -26.11
CA THR A 48 -2.14 27.21 -27.11
C THR A 48 -1.32 26.04 -26.59
N PHE A 49 -1.86 24.84 -26.74
CA PHE A 49 -1.27 23.58 -26.30
C PHE A 49 -1.09 22.63 -27.48
N SER A 50 -0.01 21.86 -27.43
CA SER A 50 0.29 20.82 -28.41
C SER A 50 0.63 19.52 -27.70
N VAL A 51 0.13 18.40 -28.22
CA VAL A 51 0.37 17.05 -27.69
C VAL A 51 0.87 16.12 -28.80
N GLY A 52 1.50 15.01 -28.39
CA GLY A 52 2.03 14.01 -29.31
C GLY A 52 0.94 13.20 -30.03
N GLU A 53 1.36 12.38 -30.99
CA GLU A 53 0.46 11.47 -31.70
C GLU A 53 -0.30 10.55 -30.74
N GLY A 54 -1.61 10.40 -30.96
CA GLY A 54 -2.50 9.59 -30.12
C GLY A 54 -2.98 10.28 -28.83
N TYR A 55 -2.54 11.50 -28.54
CA TYR A 55 -3.08 12.30 -27.44
C TYR A 55 -4.16 13.27 -27.93
N ASN A 56 -5.14 13.49 -27.06
CA ASN A 56 -6.23 14.43 -27.19
C ASN A 56 -6.26 15.34 -25.96
N PHE A 57 -7.30 16.16 -25.83
CA PHE A 57 -7.46 17.06 -24.69
C PHE A 57 -8.79 16.87 -23.98
N ILE A 58 -8.78 17.06 -22.66
CA ILE A 58 -9.95 17.38 -21.87
C ILE A 58 -9.85 18.85 -21.48
N VAL A 59 -10.92 19.61 -21.68
CA VAL A 59 -10.95 21.05 -21.41
C VAL A 59 -12.09 21.36 -20.46
N LYS A 60 -11.80 22.08 -19.37
CA LYS A 60 -12.82 22.63 -18.48
C LYS A 60 -13.23 24.00 -18.97
N THR A 61 -14.53 24.19 -19.20
CA THR A 61 -15.13 25.50 -19.37
C THR A 61 -15.70 25.98 -18.04
N ARG A 62 -15.52 27.26 -17.72
CA ARG A 62 -16.06 27.85 -16.49
C ARG A 62 -17.53 28.30 -16.64
N HIS A 63 -17.91 28.76 -17.83
CA HIS A 63 -19.24 29.31 -18.10
C HIS A 63 -19.76 28.91 -19.51
N PRO A 64 -20.68 27.94 -19.61
CA PRO A 64 -21.16 27.09 -18.50
C PRO A 64 -20.06 26.16 -17.97
N PHE A 65 -20.15 25.78 -16.69
CA PHE A 65 -19.27 24.77 -16.12
C PHE A 65 -19.46 23.45 -16.88
N GLY A 66 -18.38 22.92 -17.46
CA GLY A 66 -18.42 21.74 -18.29
C GLY A 66 -17.03 21.17 -18.55
N PHE A 67 -16.99 19.92 -18.96
CA PHE A 67 -15.81 19.31 -19.55
C PHE A 67 -16.11 18.95 -21.01
N MET A 68 -15.12 19.13 -21.88
CA MET A 68 -15.21 18.74 -23.28
C MET A 68 -13.98 17.96 -23.72
N PHE A 69 -14.21 16.96 -24.56
CA PHE A 69 -13.15 16.25 -25.26
C PHE A 69 -12.83 17.02 -26.54
N MET A 70 -11.55 17.33 -26.75
CA MET A 70 -11.06 17.99 -27.96
C MET A 70 -10.01 17.11 -28.61
N PRO A 71 -10.12 16.82 -29.92
CA PRO A 71 -9.12 16.02 -30.61
C PRO A 71 -7.77 16.75 -30.67
N GLY A 72 -6.68 15.99 -30.57
CA GLY A 72 -5.33 16.47 -30.78
C GLY A 72 -5.00 16.74 -32.26
N PRO A 73 -3.77 17.18 -32.57
CA PRO A 73 -2.65 17.39 -31.64
C PRO A 73 -2.55 18.81 -31.08
N GLU A 74 -3.35 19.77 -31.55
CA GLU A 74 -3.27 21.17 -31.11
C GLU A 74 -4.62 21.68 -30.64
N TYR A 75 -4.60 22.48 -29.57
CA TYR A 75 -5.78 23.14 -29.05
C TYR A 75 -5.45 24.56 -28.58
N SER A 76 -6.31 25.53 -28.91
CA SER A 76 -6.19 26.91 -28.43
C SER A 76 -7.32 27.19 -27.44
N ALA A 77 -6.97 27.20 -26.17
CA ALA A 77 -7.84 27.48 -25.05
C ALA A 77 -8.17 28.98 -24.96
N ARG A 78 -9.45 29.25 -24.73
CA ARG A 78 -9.97 30.58 -24.41
C ARG A 78 -9.51 31.00 -23.02
N ASP A 79 -9.72 32.28 -22.72
CA ASP A 79 -9.42 32.82 -21.40
C ASP A 79 -10.21 32.09 -20.31
N GLY A 80 -9.48 31.53 -19.33
CA GLY A 80 -10.03 30.78 -18.20
C GLY A 80 -10.41 29.33 -18.49
N GLU A 81 -10.08 28.80 -19.67
CA GLU A 81 -10.19 27.36 -19.96
C GLU A 81 -8.95 26.64 -19.43
N ARG A 82 -9.18 25.61 -18.60
CA ARG A 82 -8.14 24.71 -18.11
C ARG A 82 -8.03 23.49 -19.00
N VAL A 83 -6.82 23.07 -19.30
CA VAL A 83 -6.55 22.03 -20.31
C VAL A 83 -5.73 20.90 -19.72
N TRP A 84 -6.18 19.67 -20.00
CA TRP A 84 -5.47 18.43 -19.72
C TRP A 84 -5.20 17.69 -21.02
N SER A 85 -4.04 17.05 -21.14
CA SER A 85 -3.84 16.02 -22.17
C SER A 85 -4.44 14.70 -21.72
N VAL A 86 -4.93 13.91 -22.66
CA VAL A 86 -5.43 12.55 -22.45
C VAL A 86 -4.92 11.63 -23.55
N LEU A 87 -4.48 10.42 -23.20
CA LEU A 87 -4.07 9.42 -24.19
C LEU A 87 -5.30 8.67 -24.74
N GLY A 88 -5.38 8.56 -26.07
CA GLY A 88 -6.43 7.85 -26.76
C GLY A 88 -7.77 8.60 -26.75
N ASP A 89 -8.80 7.93 -27.25
CA ASP A 89 -10.15 8.47 -27.25
C ASP A 89 -10.82 8.19 -25.89
N THR A 90 -11.52 9.19 -25.37
CA THR A 90 -12.31 9.08 -24.14
C THR A 90 -13.53 9.98 -24.23
N GLU A 91 -14.46 9.83 -23.28
CA GLU A 91 -15.56 10.75 -23.12
C GLU A 91 -15.21 11.83 -22.10
N ALA A 92 -15.74 13.04 -22.28
CA ALA A 92 -15.61 14.07 -21.26
C ALA A 92 -16.38 13.65 -20.00
N PRO A 93 -15.80 13.82 -18.80
CA PRO A 93 -16.46 13.45 -17.57
C PRO A 93 -17.63 14.40 -17.29
N ALA A 94 -18.57 13.96 -16.45
CA ALA A 94 -19.63 14.82 -15.98
C ALA A 94 -19.05 16.00 -15.16
N PRO A 95 -19.56 17.23 -15.34
CA PRO A 95 -19.17 18.36 -14.51
C PRO A 95 -19.92 18.31 -13.18
N ASP A 96 -19.29 17.72 -12.17
CA ASP A 96 -19.90 17.52 -10.86
C ASP A 96 -19.43 18.59 -9.87
N HIS A 97 -20.39 19.12 -9.09
CA HIS A 97 -20.15 20.09 -8.02
C HIS A 97 -21.29 20.02 -7.02
N GLN A 98 -20.97 19.92 -5.73
CA GLN A 98 -21.92 19.77 -4.62
C GLN A 98 -22.97 18.68 -4.89
N VAL A 99 -22.52 17.53 -5.37
CA VAL A 99 -23.38 16.42 -5.78
C VAL A 99 -22.85 15.09 -5.27
N THR A 100 -23.77 14.21 -4.88
CA THR A 100 -23.46 12.80 -4.63
C THR A 100 -23.94 11.96 -5.81
N ARG A 101 -23.05 11.16 -6.38
CA ARG A 101 -23.34 10.22 -7.47
C ARG A 101 -23.29 8.79 -6.94
N ILE A 102 -24.33 8.03 -7.24
CA ILE A 102 -24.35 6.58 -6.99
C ILE A 102 -23.61 5.91 -8.14
N VAL A 103 -22.53 5.20 -7.83
CA VAL A 103 -21.77 4.42 -8.80
C VAL A 103 -22.49 3.10 -9.06
N GLY A 104 -22.87 2.38 -7.99
CA GLY A 104 -23.62 1.14 -8.10
C GLY A 104 -23.26 0.10 -7.03
N GLN A 105 -23.80 -1.10 -7.20
CA GLN A 105 -23.48 -2.25 -6.35
C GLN A 105 -22.06 -2.73 -6.63
N VAL A 106 -21.28 -2.95 -5.56
CA VAL A 106 -19.90 -3.44 -5.64
C VAL A 106 -19.69 -4.63 -4.69
N GLN A 107 -18.74 -5.50 -5.04
CA GLN A 107 -18.42 -6.69 -4.27
C GLN A 107 -17.12 -6.50 -3.49
N LYS A 108 -17.05 -7.15 -2.34
CA LYS A 108 -15.83 -7.34 -1.57
C LYS A 108 -14.67 -7.80 -2.47
N ASP A 109 -13.49 -7.24 -2.18
CA ASP A 109 -12.21 -7.53 -2.82
C ASP A 109 -12.13 -7.10 -4.30
N CYS A 110 -13.15 -6.41 -4.83
CA CYS A 110 -13.05 -5.75 -6.12
C CYS A 110 -12.23 -4.46 -6.00
N VAL A 111 -11.50 -4.12 -7.05
CA VAL A 111 -10.66 -2.93 -7.14
C VAL A 111 -11.44 -1.80 -7.80
N ILE A 112 -11.34 -0.61 -7.21
CA ILE A 112 -11.76 0.65 -7.82
C ILE A 112 -10.51 1.40 -8.24
N ASP A 113 -10.47 1.80 -9.50
CA ASP A 113 -9.49 2.74 -10.05
C ASP A 113 -10.23 4.02 -10.42
N PHE A 114 -9.67 5.18 -10.10
CA PHE A 114 -10.28 6.45 -10.49
C PHE A 114 -9.23 7.51 -10.80
N ALA A 115 -9.64 8.50 -11.59
CA ALA A 115 -8.90 9.74 -11.81
C ALA A 115 -9.89 10.90 -11.72
N THR A 116 -9.46 11.94 -11.03
CA THR A 116 -10.18 13.18 -10.83
C THR A 116 -9.39 14.32 -11.44
N ILE A 117 -10.09 15.24 -12.09
CA ILE A 117 -9.51 16.48 -12.61
C ILE A 117 -10.16 17.67 -11.95
N ASP A 118 -9.36 18.71 -11.81
CA ASP A 118 -9.75 20.02 -11.29
C ASP A 118 -10.33 19.99 -9.87
N ASP A 119 -9.66 19.25 -8.99
CA ASP A 119 -9.86 19.33 -7.54
C ASP A 119 -8.83 20.33 -7.00
N ASP A 120 -9.08 21.64 -7.09
CA ASP A 120 -8.09 22.61 -6.63
C ASP A 120 -7.76 22.43 -5.14
N GLU A 121 -6.51 22.73 -4.78
CA GLU A 121 -6.04 22.55 -3.39
C GLU A 121 -6.69 23.61 -2.49
N ASP A 122 -7.86 23.28 -1.98
CA ASP A 122 -8.59 24.05 -0.99
C ASP A 122 -9.19 23.14 0.10
N GLU A 123 -10.14 23.60 0.90
CA GLU A 123 -10.71 22.78 1.99
C GLU A 123 -11.88 21.87 1.54
N ARG A 124 -12.25 21.89 0.25
CA ARG A 124 -13.41 21.16 -0.31
C ARG A 124 -13.01 19.78 -0.80
N ILE A 125 -12.86 18.87 0.16
CA ILE A 125 -12.39 17.51 -0.10
C ILE A 125 -13.52 16.62 -0.64
N ASN A 126 -13.21 15.81 -1.67
CA ASN A 126 -14.13 14.85 -2.26
C ASN A 126 -13.98 13.45 -1.65
N TYR A 127 -15.06 12.66 -1.62
CA TYR A 127 -15.07 11.37 -0.91
C TYR A 127 -15.73 10.26 -1.72
N PHE A 128 -15.16 9.05 -1.69
CA PHE A 128 -15.92 7.84 -1.95
C PHE A 128 -16.61 7.36 -0.68
N LYS A 129 -17.85 6.89 -0.83
CA LYS A 129 -18.65 6.33 0.24
C LYS A 129 -19.16 4.95 -0.12
N LEU A 130 -19.13 4.05 0.86
CA LEU A 130 -19.75 2.72 0.79
C LEU A 130 -20.90 2.68 1.81
N ASP A 131 -22.11 2.44 1.31
CA ASP A 131 -23.34 2.47 2.11
C ASP A 131 -23.51 3.77 2.93
N GLY A 132 -23.05 4.88 2.36
CA GLY A 132 -23.12 6.22 2.96
C GLY A 132 -21.98 6.57 3.92
N ASN A 133 -21.11 5.62 4.27
CA ASN A 133 -19.94 5.88 5.11
C ASN A 133 -18.72 6.21 4.24
N ILE A 134 -17.88 7.16 4.67
CA ILE A 134 -16.64 7.48 3.96
C ILE A 134 -15.74 6.23 3.91
N LEU A 135 -15.42 5.82 2.69
CA LEU A 135 -14.53 4.71 2.40
C LEU A 135 -13.14 5.20 2.00
N TYR A 136 -13.07 6.28 1.21
CA TYR A 136 -11.82 6.81 0.68
C TYR A 136 -11.92 8.32 0.52
N THR A 137 -10.88 9.03 0.95
CA THR A 137 -10.73 10.48 0.80
C THR A 137 -9.89 10.76 -0.44
N MET A 138 -10.44 11.49 -1.41
CA MET A 138 -9.71 11.82 -2.64
C MET A 138 -8.61 12.83 -2.34
N GLY A 139 -7.47 12.67 -3.01
CA GLY A 139 -6.42 13.68 -2.99
C GLY A 139 -6.81 14.90 -3.82
N GLN A 140 -6.28 16.05 -3.45
CA GLN A 140 -6.50 17.31 -4.16
C GLN A 140 -5.36 17.60 -5.12
N GLY A 141 -5.69 18.25 -6.24
CA GLY A 141 -4.80 18.61 -7.31
C GLY A 141 -5.53 18.75 -8.65
N LEU A 142 -4.89 19.41 -9.60
CA LEU A 142 -5.45 19.60 -10.95
C LEU A 142 -5.65 18.26 -11.69
N THR A 143 -4.85 17.25 -11.36
CA THR A 143 -5.11 15.85 -11.68
C THR A 143 -4.77 15.02 -10.45
N THR A 144 -5.69 14.18 -10.00
CA THR A 144 -5.43 13.18 -8.97
C THR A 144 -5.89 11.81 -9.43
N ARG A 145 -5.23 10.77 -8.95
CA ARG A 145 -5.53 9.37 -9.29
C ARG A 145 -5.49 8.55 -8.02
N GLY A 146 -6.33 7.53 -7.96
CA GLY A 146 -6.31 6.63 -6.82
C GLY A 146 -6.79 5.24 -7.16
N ARG A 147 -6.48 4.34 -6.24
CA ARG A 147 -6.90 2.95 -6.27
C ARG A 147 -7.23 2.50 -4.85
N PHE A 148 -8.35 1.81 -4.68
CA PHE A 148 -8.70 1.17 -3.41
C PHE A 148 -9.47 -0.13 -3.64
N VAL A 149 -9.55 -0.96 -2.60
CA VAL A 149 -10.24 -2.25 -2.62
C VAL A 149 -11.50 -2.17 -1.78
N ILE A 150 -12.60 -2.72 -2.28
CA ILE A 150 -13.88 -2.75 -1.58
C ILE A 150 -13.81 -3.70 -0.37
N PRO A 151 -14.07 -3.21 0.85
CA PRO A 151 -13.89 -4.00 2.07
C PRO A 151 -15.01 -5.03 2.32
N HIS A 152 -16.22 -4.76 1.84
CA HIS A 152 -17.40 -5.62 1.91
C HIS A 152 -18.40 -5.24 0.81
N ASP A 153 -19.31 -6.16 0.47
CA ASP A 153 -20.37 -5.92 -0.50
C ASP A 153 -21.24 -4.72 -0.06
N GLY A 154 -21.62 -3.86 -1.00
CA GLY A 154 -22.43 -2.68 -0.70
C GLY A 154 -22.65 -1.76 -1.89
N VAL A 155 -23.17 -0.56 -1.64
CA VAL A 155 -23.40 0.49 -2.66
C VAL A 155 -22.28 1.51 -2.62
N LEU A 156 -21.50 1.57 -3.71
CA LEU A 156 -20.50 2.60 -3.90
C LEU A 156 -21.14 3.88 -4.43
N SER A 157 -20.73 5.00 -3.86
CA SER A 157 -21.05 6.36 -4.31
C SER A 157 -19.83 7.25 -4.14
N TYR A 158 -19.84 8.40 -4.81
CA TYR A 158 -18.91 9.48 -4.50
C TYR A 158 -19.64 10.79 -4.25
N GLU A 159 -19.08 11.61 -3.38
CA GLU A 159 -19.50 12.97 -3.08
C GLU A 159 -18.46 13.94 -3.65
N ALA A 160 -18.88 14.68 -4.67
CA ALA A 160 -18.15 15.80 -5.23
C ALA A 160 -18.53 17.06 -4.46
N VAL A 161 -17.70 17.45 -3.50
CA VAL A 161 -17.83 18.71 -2.75
C VAL A 161 -17.30 19.87 -3.59
N ASP A 162 -16.27 19.63 -4.40
CA ASP A 162 -15.73 20.56 -5.39
C ASP A 162 -16.15 20.24 -6.84
N SER A 163 -15.63 21.02 -7.78
CA SER A 163 -15.96 21.15 -9.20
C SER A 163 -15.11 20.23 -10.06
N ILE A 164 -15.29 18.93 -9.85
CA ILE A 164 -14.44 17.90 -10.42
C ILE A 164 -15.01 17.31 -11.71
N GLY A 165 -14.11 16.74 -12.51
CA GLY A 165 -14.42 15.70 -13.48
C GLY A 165 -13.96 14.35 -12.94
N MET A 166 -14.83 13.33 -12.97
CA MET A 166 -14.54 11.99 -12.45
C MET A 166 -14.47 10.96 -13.57
N PHE A 167 -13.37 10.21 -13.62
CA PHE A 167 -13.23 8.97 -14.37
C PHE A 167 -13.10 7.82 -13.40
N ILE A 168 -13.90 6.76 -13.58
CA ILE A 168 -13.92 5.64 -12.65
C ILE A 168 -14.06 4.31 -13.39
N SER A 169 -13.25 3.35 -12.98
CA SER A 169 -13.27 1.95 -13.35
C SER A 169 -13.69 1.15 -12.13
N VAL A 170 -14.70 0.30 -12.30
CA VAL A 170 -15.41 -0.34 -11.18
C VAL A 170 -15.31 -1.84 -11.30
N CYS A 171 -14.57 -2.46 -10.37
CA CYS A 171 -14.48 -3.90 -10.23
C CYS A 171 -13.94 -4.64 -11.47
N ASP A 172 -13.20 -3.97 -12.36
CA ASP A 172 -12.55 -4.61 -13.53
C ASP A 172 -11.45 -5.60 -13.11
N LYS A 173 -10.97 -5.48 -11.87
CA LYS A 173 -10.03 -6.40 -11.23
C LYS A 173 -10.59 -6.88 -9.90
N LYS A 174 -10.46 -8.18 -9.60
CA LYS A 174 -10.79 -8.77 -8.31
C LYS A 174 -9.54 -9.35 -7.67
N ILE A 175 -9.22 -8.91 -6.46
CA ILE A 175 -8.13 -9.51 -5.68
C ILE A 175 -8.59 -10.89 -5.24
N THR A 176 -8.02 -11.93 -5.84
CA THR A 176 -8.15 -13.28 -5.29
C THR A 176 -7.06 -13.41 -4.22
N PRO A 177 -7.41 -13.60 -2.93
CA PRO A 177 -6.39 -13.81 -1.91
C PRO A 177 -5.55 -15.02 -2.31
N THR A 178 -4.25 -14.81 -2.55
CA THR A 178 -3.31 -15.92 -2.69
C THR A 178 -3.41 -16.74 -1.42
N PRO A 179 -3.69 -18.05 -1.47
CA PRO A 179 -3.80 -18.86 -0.27
C PRO A 179 -2.50 -18.75 0.51
N THR A 180 -2.57 -18.15 1.70
CA THR A 180 -1.43 -18.08 2.62
C THR A 180 -0.98 -19.51 2.89
N MET A 181 0.30 -19.82 2.65
CA MET A 181 0.84 -21.11 3.04
C MET A 181 0.68 -21.24 4.55
N THR A 182 -0.22 -22.13 4.99
CA THR A 182 -0.31 -22.54 6.38
C THR A 182 1.02 -23.19 6.72
N LEU A 183 1.86 -22.53 7.52
CA LEU A 183 3.06 -23.16 8.06
C LEU A 183 2.60 -24.38 8.86
N THR A 184 2.90 -25.57 8.35
CA THR A 184 2.72 -26.82 9.09
C THR A 184 3.51 -26.67 10.39
N PRO A 185 2.89 -26.81 11.58
CA PRO A 185 3.63 -26.69 12.83
C PRO A 185 4.77 -27.71 12.79
N THR A 186 6.01 -27.20 12.83
CA THR A 186 7.19 -28.05 12.97
C THR A 186 7.05 -28.72 14.33
N ALA A 187 7.10 -30.06 14.37
CA ALA A 187 7.03 -30.81 15.61
C ALA A 187 8.13 -30.30 16.56
N THR A 188 7.73 -29.51 17.56
CA THR A 188 8.57 -29.17 18.70
C THR A 188 8.91 -30.47 19.40
N LEU A 189 10.20 -30.85 19.37
CA LEU A 189 10.71 -31.95 20.17
C LEU A 189 10.32 -31.68 21.63
N GLU A 190 9.66 -32.68 22.23
CA GLU A 190 9.28 -32.67 23.64
C GLU A 190 10.51 -32.33 24.49
N PRO A 191 10.42 -31.42 25.47
CA PRO A 191 11.56 -31.04 26.29
C PRO A 191 12.12 -32.29 26.97
N THR A 192 13.36 -32.65 26.62
CA THR A 192 14.08 -33.73 27.28
C THR A 192 14.35 -33.30 28.73
N PHE A 193 13.65 -33.94 29.67
CA PHE A 193 13.93 -33.82 31.09
C PHE A 193 15.41 -34.16 31.32
N THR A 194 16.21 -33.12 31.56
CA THR A 194 17.59 -33.28 31.98
C THR A 194 17.54 -33.76 33.43
N PRO A 195 17.99 -34.99 33.76
CA PRO A 195 17.95 -35.46 35.13
C PRO A 195 18.85 -34.55 35.98
N THR A 196 18.24 -33.86 36.93
CA THR A 196 18.94 -33.03 37.91
C THR A 196 19.85 -33.95 38.73
N PRO A 197 21.17 -33.68 38.83
CA PRO A 197 22.06 -34.52 39.62
C PRO A 197 21.67 -34.42 41.10
N THR A 198 21.17 -35.52 41.65
CA THR A 198 20.89 -35.67 43.07
C THR A 198 22.21 -35.62 43.82
N LEU A 199 22.39 -34.60 44.67
CA LEU A 199 23.53 -34.54 45.58
C LEU A 199 23.36 -35.61 46.67
N THR A 200 24.16 -36.68 46.56
CA THR A 200 24.27 -37.72 47.59
C THR A 200 25.00 -37.16 48.81
N PRO A 201 24.46 -37.29 50.04
CA PRO A 201 25.17 -36.84 51.23
C PRO A 201 26.38 -37.74 51.50
N THR A 202 27.56 -37.10 51.57
CA THR A 202 28.84 -37.72 51.89
C THR A 202 28.84 -38.14 53.36
N MET A 203 28.78 -39.46 53.62
CA MET A 203 29.17 -40.01 54.92
C MET A 203 30.68 -40.20 54.98
N PRO A 204 31.36 -39.82 56.08
CA PRO A 204 32.79 -40.04 56.23
C PRO A 204 33.03 -41.43 56.79
N VAL A 205 33.70 -42.29 56.01
CA VAL A 205 34.37 -43.48 56.58
C VAL A 205 35.79 -43.56 56.04
N THR A 206 36.68 -43.66 57.02
CA THR A 206 38.14 -43.76 57.04
C THR A 206 38.69 -45.02 56.33
N PRO A 207 40.02 -45.10 56.11
CA PRO A 207 40.61 -45.75 54.93
C PRO A 207 40.92 -47.24 55.10
N THR A 208 41.33 -47.80 53.95
CA THR A 208 42.32 -48.89 53.75
C THR A 208 41.74 -50.26 53.39
N ALA A 209 41.88 -50.65 52.11
CA ALA A 209 42.63 -51.84 51.68
C ALA A 209 42.59 -51.99 50.15
N THR A 210 43.79 -52.14 49.59
CA THR A 210 44.15 -52.43 48.20
C THR A 210 43.65 -53.81 47.77
N ILE A 211 42.91 -53.93 46.66
CA ILE A 211 42.93 -55.15 45.80
C ILE A 211 42.76 -54.76 44.32
N THR A 212 43.76 -55.16 43.56
CA THR A 212 43.91 -55.19 42.11
C THR A 212 42.92 -56.16 41.46
N GLY A 213 42.27 -55.76 40.37
CA GLY A 213 41.42 -56.66 39.58
C GLY A 213 40.95 -56.03 38.28
N THR A 214 41.73 -56.24 37.22
CA THR A 214 41.40 -55.96 35.83
C THR A 214 40.20 -56.80 35.41
N VAL A 215 39.09 -56.18 35.00
CA VAL A 215 38.01 -56.87 34.29
C VAL A 215 37.66 -56.07 33.04
N THR A 216 37.97 -56.68 31.90
CA THR A 216 37.61 -56.23 30.56
C THR A 216 36.11 -56.45 30.37
N VAL A 217 35.34 -55.39 30.17
CA VAL A 217 33.90 -55.47 29.85
C VAL A 217 33.73 -55.18 28.36
N THR A 218 33.38 -56.21 27.60
CA THR A 218 32.90 -56.09 26.22
C THR A 218 31.38 -55.90 26.28
N ILE A 219 30.88 -54.72 25.89
CA ILE A 219 29.44 -54.45 25.83
C ILE A 219 28.95 -54.75 24.41
N THR A 220 28.08 -55.75 24.29
CA THR A 220 27.23 -55.95 23.10
C THR A 220 25.79 -55.80 23.56
N ALA A 221 25.17 -54.66 23.26
CA ALA A 221 23.76 -54.40 23.55
C ALA A 221 22.97 -54.42 22.25
N THR A 222 22.10 -55.42 22.10
CA THR A 222 21.00 -55.43 21.13
C THR A 222 19.71 -55.29 21.93
N PRO A 223 18.99 -54.16 21.89
CA PRO A 223 17.67 -54.09 22.49
C PRO A 223 16.62 -54.62 21.50
N VAL A 224 16.01 -55.75 21.87
CA VAL A 224 14.71 -56.19 21.35
C VAL A 224 13.64 -55.47 22.18
N MET A 225 12.80 -54.66 21.53
CA MET A 225 11.60 -54.11 22.15
C MET A 225 10.41 -55.05 21.95
N THR A 226 9.91 -55.61 23.05
CA THR A 226 8.58 -56.20 23.16
C THR A 226 7.66 -55.20 23.88
N PRO A 227 6.53 -54.77 23.28
CA PRO A 227 5.49 -54.09 24.02
C PRO A 227 4.43 -55.11 24.50
N THR A 228 4.30 -55.24 25.82
CA THR A 228 3.13 -55.86 26.46
C THR A 228 2.65 -54.94 27.58
N ALA A 229 1.45 -54.38 27.44
CA ALA A 229 0.54 -54.07 28.54
C ALA A 229 -0.86 -53.77 27.98
N THR A 230 -1.75 -54.74 28.15
CA THR A 230 -3.20 -54.59 27.96
C THR A 230 -3.78 -53.93 29.20
N ALA A 231 -4.42 -52.77 29.06
CA ALA A 231 -5.23 -52.16 30.11
C ALA A 231 -6.72 -52.39 29.80
N THR A 232 -7.34 -53.29 30.55
CA THR A 232 -8.78 -53.55 30.54
C THR A 232 -9.45 -52.57 31.51
N SER A 233 -10.26 -51.63 31.02
CA SER A 233 -11.12 -50.81 31.87
C SER A 233 -12.51 -51.44 31.97
N THR A 234 -12.90 -51.81 33.19
CA THR A 234 -14.24 -52.27 33.54
C THR A 234 -15.11 -51.06 33.89
N PRO A 235 -16.31 -50.88 33.32
CA PRO A 235 -17.20 -49.79 33.74
C PRO A 235 -17.96 -50.17 35.02
N ILE A 236 -17.91 -49.29 36.01
CA ILE A 236 -18.74 -49.32 37.22
C ILE A 236 -20.03 -48.51 36.93
N PRO A 237 -21.23 -49.03 37.22
CA PRO A 237 -22.46 -48.24 37.10
C PRO A 237 -22.64 -47.37 38.35
N LEU A 238 -22.64 -46.05 38.18
CA LEU A 238 -23.06 -45.11 39.22
C LEU A 238 -24.54 -44.76 39.05
N THR A 239 -25.28 -44.96 40.14
CA THR A 239 -26.68 -44.63 40.37
C THR A 239 -26.93 -43.12 40.33
N PRO A 240 -28.11 -42.65 39.86
CA PRO A 240 -28.45 -41.23 39.84
C PRO A 240 -28.73 -40.73 41.27
N THR A 241 -27.90 -39.80 41.74
CA THR A 241 -28.12 -39.06 42.98
C THR A 241 -28.82 -37.73 42.65
N ALA A 242 -29.79 -37.38 43.48
CA ALA A 242 -30.73 -36.28 43.27
C ALA A 242 -30.08 -34.91 43.03
N GLU A 243 -30.79 -34.14 42.21
CA GLU A 243 -30.59 -32.76 41.76
C GLU A 243 -30.42 -31.75 42.91
N PRO A 244 -29.32 -30.97 42.95
CA PRO A 244 -29.25 -29.78 43.78
C PRO A 244 -29.85 -28.58 43.04
N ASP A 245 -30.71 -27.87 43.77
CA ASP A 245 -31.45 -26.66 43.41
C ASP A 245 -30.58 -25.60 42.71
N LEU A 246 -31.01 -25.22 41.51
CA LEU A 246 -30.32 -24.30 40.60
C LEU A 246 -30.48 -22.86 41.11
N ALA A 247 -29.54 -22.42 41.95
CA ALA A 247 -29.39 -20.99 42.24
C ALA A 247 -29.08 -20.25 40.92
N THR A 248 -30.03 -19.43 40.49
CA THR A 248 -29.92 -18.59 39.30
C THR A 248 -28.79 -17.58 39.50
N PRO A 249 -27.71 -17.58 38.69
CA PRO A 249 -26.66 -16.59 38.83
C PRO A 249 -27.22 -15.22 38.39
N THR A 250 -27.24 -14.27 39.32
CA THR A 250 -27.50 -12.86 39.02
C THR A 250 -26.47 -12.40 37.98
N PRO A 251 -26.88 -11.82 36.83
CA PRO A 251 -25.93 -11.34 35.84
C PRO A 251 -25.09 -10.22 36.46
N SER A 252 -23.83 -10.51 36.73
CA SER A 252 -22.83 -9.50 37.05
C SER A 252 -22.68 -8.59 35.82
N PRO A 253 -22.69 -7.25 35.95
CA PRO A 253 -22.43 -6.37 34.82
C PRO A 253 -21.06 -6.72 34.25
N SER A 254 -21.06 -7.26 33.04
CA SER A 254 -19.85 -7.48 32.26
C SER A 254 -19.16 -6.11 32.12
N PRO A 255 -17.84 -5.99 32.42
CA PRO A 255 -17.14 -4.73 32.21
C PRO A 255 -17.26 -4.39 30.72
N THR A 256 -17.92 -3.27 30.42
CA THR A 256 -17.93 -2.70 29.08
C THR A 256 -16.48 -2.60 28.62
N PRO A 257 -16.08 -3.26 27.53
CA PRO A 257 -14.72 -3.13 27.03
C PRO A 257 -14.52 -1.67 26.65
N THR A 258 -13.81 -0.93 27.49
CA THR A 258 -13.33 0.41 27.15
C THR A 258 -12.27 0.19 26.09
N ARG A 259 -12.69 0.21 24.82
CA ARG A 259 -11.78 0.08 23.67
C ARG A 259 -10.78 1.22 23.79
N GLU A 260 -9.54 0.88 24.11
CA GLU A 260 -8.44 1.84 24.20
C GLU A 260 -8.43 2.69 22.90
N PRO A 261 -8.30 4.03 22.99
CA PRO A 261 -8.32 4.89 21.82
C PRO A 261 -7.26 4.43 20.82
N ARG A 262 -7.69 4.14 19.59
CA ARG A 262 -6.78 3.76 18.51
C ARG A 262 -5.98 5.01 18.13
N LEU A 263 -4.76 5.16 18.62
CA LEU A 263 -3.91 6.31 18.33
C LEU A 263 -3.60 6.37 16.82
N PRO A 264 -3.58 7.57 16.20
CA PRO A 264 -3.29 7.73 14.78
C PRO A 264 -1.83 7.38 14.47
N SER A 265 -1.55 6.96 13.24
CA SER A 265 -0.18 6.81 12.74
C SER A 265 0.02 7.69 11.50
N CYS A 266 1.26 8.07 11.24
CA CYS A 266 1.62 8.90 10.12
C CYS A 266 2.90 8.39 9.47
N LEU A 267 3.02 8.60 8.17
CA LEU A 267 4.21 8.20 7.42
C LEU A 267 4.56 9.24 6.36
N ARG A 268 5.80 9.22 5.90
CA ARG A 268 6.23 9.84 4.65
C ARG A 268 7.25 8.96 3.96
N ILE A 269 7.37 9.05 2.65
CA ILE A 269 8.40 8.38 1.85
C ILE A 269 9.50 9.41 1.61
N ASN A 270 10.72 9.10 2.05
CA ASN A 270 11.84 10.06 2.04
C ASN A 270 13.08 9.44 1.40
N PHE A 271 13.71 10.16 0.47
CA PHE A 271 14.96 9.75 -0.19
C PHE A 271 16.20 10.47 0.35
N ASP A 272 16.05 11.40 1.30
CA ASP A 272 17.16 12.22 1.79
C ASP A 272 18.31 11.39 2.36
N VAL A 273 18.03 10.32 3.12
CA VAL A 273 19.09 9.49 3.74
C VAL A 273 19.85 8.66 2.71
N SER A 274 19.19 8.17 1.66
CA SER A 274 19.88 7.44 0.58
C SER A 274 20.67 8.39 -0.33
N GLY A 275 20.37 9.69 -0.27
CA GLY A 275 20.94 10.71 -1.16
C GLY A 275 20.45 10.58 -2.61
N GLN A 276 19.44 9.77 -2.84
CA GLN A 276 18.86 9.51 -4.16
C GLN A 276 17.61 10.37 -4.35
N GLU A 277 16.93 10.17 -5.47
CA GLU A 277 15.75 10.90 -5.87
C GLU A 277 14.69 9.92 -6.37
N ALA A 278 13.43 10.30 -6.17
CA ALA A 278 12.30 9.63 -6.77
C ALA A 278 12.39 9.70 -8.30
N ARG A 279 11.84 8.66 -8.93
CA ARG A 279 11.60 8.58 -10.37
C ARG A 279 10.12 8.74 -10.58
N ARG A 280 9.74 9.26 -11.73
CA ARG A 280 8.34 9.46 -12.08
C ARG A 280 7.57 8.15 -11.99
N GLY A 281 6.59 8.08 -11.09
CA GLY A 281 5.73 6.91 -10.93
C GLY A 281 5.03 6.84 -9.58
N LEU A 282 4.34 5.72 -9.34
CA LEU A 282 3.56 5.50 -8.13
C LEU A 282 4.39 4.74 -7.10
N TYR A 283 4.49 5.30 -5.91
CA TYR A 283 5.06 4.68 -4.72
C TYR A 283 3.95 4.22 -3.81
N VAL A 284 3.96 2.96 -3.41
CA VAL A 284 2.94 2.37 -2.54
C VAL A 284 3.59 1.85 -1.28
N VAL A 285 3.11 2.31 -0.13
CA VAL A 285 3.45 1.72 1.16
C VAL A 285 2.46 0.61 1.46
N GLN A 286 2.98 -0.58 1.74
CA GLN A 286 2.18 -1.74 2.12
C GLN A 286 2.73 -2.36 3.40
N GLU A 287 1.85 -2.90 4.25
CA GLU A 287 2.28 -3.87 5.26
C GLU A 287 2.86 -5.10 4.55
N VAL A 288 3.83 -5.79 5.16
CA VAL A 288 4.43 -7.03 4.59
C VAL A 288 3.36 -8.13 4.33
N GLY A 289 2.17 -8.01 4.91
CA GLY A 289 0.99 -8.83 4.60
C GLY A 289 0.18 -8.41 3.35
N GLY A 290 0.66 -7.43 2.57
CA GLY A 290 0.03 -6.92 1.35
C GLY A 290 -1.05 -5.86 1.56
N ARG A 291 -1.28 -5.42 2.80
CA ARG A 291 -2.27 -4.36 3.08
C ARG A 291 -1.73 -3.01 2.62
N TYR A 292 -2.42 -2.37 1.68
CA TYR A 292 -2.14 -1.00 1.27
C TYR A 292 -2.33 -0.01 2.44
N LEU A 293 -1.40 0.94 2.56
CA LEU A 293 -1.45 2.00 3.58
C LEU A 293 -1.50 3.41 2.98
N ALA A 294 -0.62 3.70 2.02
CA ALA A 294 -0.53 5.03 1.40
C ALA A 294 0.07 4.93 -0.01
N GLY A 295 -0.19 5.95 -0.83
CA GLY A 295 0.27 6.07 -2.20
C GLY A 295 0.78 7.47 -2.48
N TRP A 296 1.89 7.58 -3.18
CA TRP A 296 2.51 8.84 -3.59
C TRP A 296 2.88 8.77 -5.06
N GLU A 297 2.33 9.67 -5.88
CA GLU A 297 2.83 9.89 -7.23
C GLU A 297 3.92 10.97 -7.15
N ALA A 298 5.13 10.60 -7.54
CA ALA A 298 6.26 11.52 -7.59
C ALA A 298 6.62 11.79 -9.05
N ASP A 299 7.17 12.97 -9.32
CA ASP A 299 7.93 13.24 -10.54
C ASP A 299 9.43 12.99 -10.31
N ASP A 300 10.19 12.90 -11.40
CA ASP A 300 11.64 12.75 -11.34
C ASP A 300 12.29 13.89 -10.53
N GLY A 301 13.20 13.53 -9.64
CA GLY A 301 13.98 14.49 -8.83
C GLY A 301 13.34 14.85 -7.49
N TRP A 302 12.12 14.39 -7.19
CA TRP A 302 11.49 14.62 -5.90
C TRP A 302 12.19 13.81 -4.79
N LYS A 303 12.17 14.32 -3.55
CA LYS A 303 12.86 13.67 -2.42
C LYS A 303 11.95 13.29 -1.26
N ASP A 304 10.78 13.89 -1.14
CA ASP A 304 9.87 13.70 -0.01
C ASP A 304 8.42 13.74 -0.50
N SER A 305 7.60 12.80 -0.02
CA SER A 305 6.17 12.73 -0.30
C SER A 305 5.32 13.73 0.49
N GLY A 306 5.89 14.38 1.49
CA GLY A 306 5.12 14.98 2.58
C GLY A 306 4.51 13.92 3.50
N TRP A 307 3.87 14.39 4.57
CA TRP A 307 3.28 13.53 5.59
C TRP A 307 1.87 13.07 5.21
N PHE A 308 1.65 11.76 5.25
CA PHE A 308 0.34 11.13 5.31
C PHE A 308 -0.05 10.96 6.78
N TYR A 309 -1.17 11.55 7.19
CA TYR A 309 -1.72 11.45 8.54
C TYR A 309 -2.85 10.42 8.61
N ASP A 310 -3.20 10.02 9.83
CA ASP A 310 -4.32 9.11 10.13
C ASP A 310 -4.28 7.77 9.39
N VAL A 311 -3.08 7.26 9.12
CA VAL A 311 -2.86 5.96 8.49
C VAL A 311 -3.33 4.87 9.44
N ASP A 312 -4.30 4.05 9.04
CA ASP A 312 -4.77 2.92 9.83
C ASP A 312 -3.92 1.67 9.58
N ILE A 313 -3.13 1.29 10.58
CA ILE A 313 -2.32 0.06 10.56
C ILE A 313 -3.00 -1.08 11.32
N THR A 314 -2.75 -2.32 10.90
CA THR A 314 -3.44 -3.52 11.42
C THR A 314 -3.16 -3.74 12.91
N PHE A 315 -1.90 -3.70 13.30
CA PHE A 315 -1.46 -3.90 14.68
C PHE A 315 -0.96 -2.58 15.30
N PRO A 316 -0.70 -2.52 16.62
CA PRO A 316 -0.08 -1.35 17.23
C PRO A 316 1.26 -0.95 16.58
N ALA A 317 1.99 -1.91 16.01
CA ALA A 317 3.11 -1.69 15.11
C ALA A 317 3.13 -2.75 14.00
N VAL A 318 3.58 -2.37 12.80
CA VAL A 318 3.62 -3.23 11.61
C VAL A 318 4.91 -3.02 10.83
N TYR A 319 5.38 -4.07 10.15
CA TYR A 319 6.44 -3.94 9.14
C TYR A 319 5.84 -3.51 7.81
N VAL A 320 6.54 -2.63 7.11
CA VAL A 320 6.09 -2.06 5.84
C VAL A 320 7.18 -2.08 4.78
N ASP A 321 6.74 -2.23 3.54
CA ASP A 321 7.54 -2.12 2.34
C ASP A 321 7.05 -0.97 1.47
N VAL A 322 7.97 -0.38 0.70
CA VAL A 322 7.65 0.63 -0.30
C VAL A 322 7.93 0.06 -1.69
N PHE A 323 6.89 0.05 -2.52
CA PHE A 323 6.94 -0.47 -3.87
C PHE A 323 6.80 0.67 -4.87
N TYR A 324 7.72 0.75 -5.81
CA TYR A 324 7.67 1.66 -6.94
C TYR A 324 7.10 0.97 -8.17
N TYR A 325 6.11 1.61 -8.78
CA TYR A 325 5.48 1.22 -10.03
C TYR A 325 5.81 2.28 -11.09
N HIS A 326 6.67 1.92 -12.04
CA HIS A 326 7.02 2.78 -13.18
C HIS A 326 5.90 2.88 -14.23
N GLY A 327 4.88 2.04 -14.09
CA GLY A 327 3.79 1.95 -15.02
C GLY A 327 2.81 0.87 -14.60
N PRO A 328 1.56 0.97 -15.03
CA PRO A 328 0.59 -0.11 -14.90
C PRO A 328 1.08 -1.41 -15.58
N GLY A 329 0.77 -2.56 -14.97
CA GLY A 329 1.23 -3.89 -15.43
C GLY A 329 2.69 -4.21 -15.12
N ALA A 330 3.49 -3.23 -14.68
CA ALA A 330 4.87 -3.43 -14.26
C ALA A 330 4.96 -4.29 -12.99
N THR A 331 5.93 -5.18 -12.96
CA THR A 331 6.39 -5.76 -11.69
C THR A 331 6.92 -4.63 -10.82
N PRO A 332 6.36 -4.42 -9.61
CA PRO A 332 6.84 -3.37 -8.73
C PRO A 332 8.27 -3.61 -8.30
N VAL A 333 9.03 -2.52 -8.19
CA VAL A 333 10.36 -2.54 -7.60
C VAL A 333 10.21 -2.27 -6.12
N ARG A 334 10.55 -3.25 -5.27
CA ARG A 334 10.68 -3.02 -3.83
C ARG A 334 11.90 -2.13 -3.59
N LEU A 335 11.70 -0.98 -2.96
CA LEU A 335 12.79 -0.10 -2.59
C LEU A 335 13.56 -0.66 -1.40
N ALA A 336 14.85 -0.36 -1.34
CA ALA A 336 15.68 -0.63 -0.17
C ALA A 336 15.29 0.32 0.96
N MET A 337 15.07 -0.21 2.16
CA MET A 337 14.82 0.58 3.36
C MET A 337 16.15 0.95 4.02
N TRP A 338 16.40 2.24 4.20
CA TRP A 338 17.63 2.82 4.76
C TRP A 338 17.54 3.07 6.27
N ASN A 339 16.35 3.01 6.83
CA ASN A 339 16.11 2.94 8.27
C ASN A 339 15.24 1.72 8.64
N PRO A 340 15.69 0.49 8.30
CA PRO A 340 14.87 -0.69 8.49
C PRO A 340 14.61 -0.97 9.97
N ALA A 341 13.56 -1.74 10.22
CA ALA A 341 13.30 -2.28 11.53
C ALA A 341 14.43 -3.23 11.97
N PRO A 342 14.66 -3.40 13.29
CA PRO A 342 15.64 -4.36 13.79
C PRO A 342 15.41 -5.76 13.20
N ASP A 343 16.48 -6.41 12.77
CA ASP A 343 16.49 -7.77 12.21
C ASP A 343 15.59 -7.98 10.97
N SER A 344 15.33 -6.91 10.21
CA SER A 344 14.53 -6.94 8.97
C SER A 344 15.12 -6.02 7.90
N ASP A 345 14.74 -6.25 6.64
CA ASP A 345 14.99 -5.33 5.52
C ASP A 345 13.77 -4.42 5.24
N SER A 346 12.72 -4.51 6.07
CA SER A 346 11.47 -3.75 5.94
C SER A 346 11.50 -2.53 6.88
N GLY A 347 10.74 -1.50 6.53
CA GLY A 347 10.47 -0.39 7.44
C GLY A 347 9.48 -0.80 8.54
N TRP A 348 9.16 0.13 9.42
CA TRP A 348 8.14 -0.09 10.45
C TRP A 348 7.29 1.17 10.66
N LEU A 349 6.04 0.95 11.06
CA LEU A 349 5.12 1.98 11.52
C LEU A 349 4.58 1.58 12.89
N GLY A 350 4.26 2.58 13.70
CA GLY A 350 3.67 2.42 15.01
C GLY A 350 2.55 3.44 15.24
N ARG A 351 1.52 3.05 15.98
CA ARG A 351 0.45 3.98 16.40
C ARG A 351 0.99 4.99 17.40
N GLY A 352 0.48 6.22 17.32
CA GLY A 352 0.86 7.33 18.18
C GLY A 352 2.14 8.06 17.77
N THR A 353 2.70 7.76 16.59
CA THR A 353 3.94 8.38 16.12
C THR A 353 3.99 8.46 14.59
N CYS A 354 4.77 9.43 14.09
CA CYS A 354 5.07 9.60 12.67
C CYS A 354 6.42 8.98 12.31
N HIS A 355 6.49 8.32 11.16
CA HIS A 355 7.73 7.71 10.66
C HIS A 355 8.10 8.20 9.26
N ALA A 356 9.32 8.67 9.10
CA ALA A 356 9.92 8.80 7.79
C ALA A 356 10.39 7.40 7.35
N LEU A 357 9.85 6.89 6.25
CA LEU A 357 10.35 5.69 5.59
C LEU A 357 11.48 6.13 4.67
N GLU A 358 12.71 5.94 5.13
CA GLU A 358 13.90 6.34 4.38
C GLU A 358 14.18 5.27 3.33
N VAL A 359 14.05 5.61 2.06
CA VAL A 359 14.09 4.67 0.95
C VAL A 359 15.19 4.99 -0.05
N GLY A 360 15.61 3.97 -0.80
CA GLY A 360 16.49 4.10 -1.94
C GLY A 360 16.23 3.00 -2.96
N TRP A 361 16.70 3.22 -4.18
CA TRP A 361 16.76 2.23 -5.24
C TRP A 361 17.66 1.04 -4.82
N PRO A 362 17.27 -0.20 -5.16
CA PRO A 362 18.01 -1.42 -4.82
C PRO A 362 19.38 -1.53 -5.50
#